data_AF-A0A1G0XPT3-F1
#
_entry.id   AF-A0A1G0XPT3-F1
#
_cell.length_a   1.000
_cell.length_b   1.000
_cell.length_c   1.000
_cell.angle_alpha   90.00
_cell.angle_beta   90.00
_cell.angle_gamma   90.00
#
_symmetry.space_group_name_H-M   'P 1'
#
loop_
_entity.id
_entity.type
_entity.pdbx_description
1 polymer ?
#
loop_
_entity_poly.entity_id
_entity_poly.type
_entity_poly.pdbx_seq_one_letter_code
_entity_poly.pdbx_strand_id
1 'polypeptide(L)'
;MKKNGKIKFAVGYQEPENGEDFLSIVEDYRGHISEIYFAWPGKASGRPALGKGREAECSIEELEYNISEIRKMGVKLDLLFNAACYGGKAASKELEKEVVTTAKRVIDVAGGLEIITTSSIAIAWIFKKHFPKVEVRASVNMKIGSPESMSYVSELFDSFHLQRDVQRNISHAMETKKWCKENGKKLCILANSGCLYYCPGQLFHDNLVAHDSEVSGKEGIDGFVPHVCWNLFKDPEKRSAILKATWIRPEDMKNYEGIADVAKLATRIHSNPRMVIDAYVNGRHDGNLLDLFEPTFSMALAPEIVSNSKFPDDWFRKTSTCGHKCHKCEYCDELYPKLLERL
;
A
#
# COMPACT_ATOMS: atom_id res chain seq x y z
N MET A 1 0.19 -23.21 23.44
CA MET A 1 0.40 -22.71 22.06
C MET A 1 -0.62 -21.59 21.81
N LYS A 2 -0.19 -20.33 21.73
CA LYS A 2 -1.10 -19.25 21.30
C LYS A 2 -1.47 -19.54 19.85
N LYS A 3 -2.76 -19.63 19.52
CA LYS A 3 -3.23 -19.64 18.13
C LYS A 3 -2.59 -18.41 17.46
N ASN A 4 -1.62 -18.59 16.57
CA ASN A 4 -1.19 -17.51 15.70
C ASN A 4 -2.45 -17.13 14.90
N GLY A 5 -3.02 -15.97 15.20
CA GLY A 5 -4.18 -15.48 14.46
C GLY A 5 -3.78 -15.27 13.01
N LYS A 6 -4.69 -15.55 12.08
CA LYS A 6 -4.54 -15.15 10.68
C LYS A 6 -4.15 -13.66 10.63
N ILE A 7 -3.25 -13.31 9.71
CA ILE A 7 -2.88 -11.92 9.47
C ILE A 7 -4.13 -11.08 9.16
N LYS A 8 -4.17 -9.85 9.67
CA LYS A 8 -5.24 -8.90 9.39
C LYS A 8 -4.81 -7.87 8.35
N PHE A 9 -5.79 -7.30 7.67
CA PHE A 9 -5.56 -6.42 6.53
C PHE A 9 -5.87 -4.96 6.84
N ALA A 10 -5.04 -4.07 6.31
CA ALA A 10 -5.34 -2.65 6.17
C ALA A 10 -5.92 -2.41 4.79
N VAL A 11 -7.13 -1.85 4.73
CA VAL A 11 -7.88 -1.65 3.47
C VAL A 11 -8.10 -0.16 3.25
N GLY A 12 -7.97 0.28 2.01
CA GLY A 12 -8.14 1.67 1.62
C GLY A 12 -9.61 2.04 1.54
N TYR A 13 -10.01 3.12 2.23
CA TYR A 13 -11.31 3.74 1.99
C TYR A 13 -11.39 4.26 0.55
N GLN A 14 -12.50 3.96 -0.10
CA GLN A 14 -12.87 4.51 -1.40
C GLN A 14 -14.36 4.34 -1.62
N GLU A 15 -14.89 5.04 -2.62
CA GLU A 15 -16.19 4.79 -3.23
C GLU A 15 -15.95 3.92 -4.47
N PRO A 16 -16.32 2.63 -4.43
CA PRO A 16 -16.12 1.72 -5.55
C PRO A 16 -16.83 2.22 -6.82
N GLU A 17 -16.12 2.24 -7.95
CA GLU A 17 -16.68 2.63 -9.26
C GLU A 17 -17.83 1.72 -9.72
N ASN A 18 -17.90 0.50 -9.18
CA ASN A 18 -18.96 -0.47 -9.46
C ASN A 18 -20.26 -0.18 -8.68
N GLY A 19 -20.32 0.91 -7.90
CA GLY A 19 -21.50 1.33 -7.13
C GLY A 19 -21.73 0.54 -5.84
N GLU A 20 -20.79 -0.32 -5.45
CA GLU A 20 -20.88 -1.05 -4.20
C GLU A 20 -20.67 -0.15 -2.97
N ASP A 21 -21.51 -0.31 -1.95
CA ASP A 21 -21.32 0.39 -0.68
C ASP A 21 -20.09 -0.12 0.08
N PHE A 22 -19.16 0.80 0.37
CA PHE A 22 -17.93 0.47 1.08
C PHE A 22 -18.18 0.01 2.52
N LEU A 23 -19.21 0.52 3.21
CA LEU A 23 -19.52 0.08 4.58
C LEU A 23 -19.92 -1.39 4.61
N SER A 24 -20.71 -1.84 3.64
CA SER A 24 -21.07 -3.25 3.45
C SER A 24 -19.83 -4.14 3.25
N ILE A 25 -18.83 -3.69 2.48
CA ILE A 25 -17.54 -4.40 2.34
C ILE A 25 -16.84 -4.52 3.70
N VAL A 26 -16.78 -3.43 4.47
CA VAL A 26 -16.15 -3.43 5.79
C VAL A 26 -16.87 -4.38 6.75
N GLU A 27 -18.20 -4.42 6.71
CA GLU A 27 -19.01 -5.32 7.53
C GLU A 27 -18.74 -6.80 7.20
N ASP A 28 -18.78 -7.16 5.92
CA ASP A 28 -18.57 -8.54 5.44
C ASP A 28 -17.20 -9.10 5.85
N TYR A 29 -16.15 -8.26 5.80
CA TYR A 29 -14.77 -8.67 6.11
C TYR A 29 -14.27 -8.17 7.48
N ARG A 30 -15.14 -7.66 8.35
CA ARG A 30 -14.79 -7.06 9.65
C ARG A 30 -13.86 -7.92 10.50
N GLY A 31 -14.07 -9.24 10.48
CA GLY A 31 -13.23 -10.19 11.21
C GLY A 31 -11.76 -10.20 10.77
N HIS A 32 -11.50 -9.85 9.51
CA HIS A 32 -10.21 -9.90 8.83
C HIS A 32 -9.56 -8.53 8.63
N ILE A 33 -10.34 -7.44 8.68
CA ILE A 33 -9.83 -6.08 8.60
C ILE A 33 -9.31 -5.64 9.97
N SER A 34 -8.09 -5.10 10.03
CA SER A 34 -7.56 -4.46 11.24
C SER A 34 -7.89 -2.98 11.30
N GLU A 35 -7.90 -2.33 10.14
CA GLU A 35 -7.99 -0.88 10.01
C GLU A 35 -8.42 -0.48 8.59
N ILE A 36 -9.09 0.68 8.50
CA ILE A 36 -9.35 1.38 7.25
C ILE A 36 -8.43 2.59 7.18
N TYR A 37 -7.67 2.70 6.08
CA TYR A 37 -6.80 3.83 5.84
C TYR A 37 -7.37 4.78 4.81
N PHE A 38 -7.28 6.09 5.05
CA PHE A 38 -7.88 7.11 4.20
C PHE A 38 -7.06 8.40 4.19
N ALA A 39 -7.10 9.15 3.10
CA ALA A 39 -6.53 10.50 3.02
C ALA A 39 -7.65 11.52 3.16
N TRP A 40 -7.37 12.65 3.80
CA TRP A 40 -8.35 13.72 3.89
C TRP A 40 -8.52 14.41 2.52
N PRO A 41 -9.76 14.65 2.04
CA PRO A 41 -10.00 15.29 0.74
C PRO A 41 -9.28 16.63 0.60
N GLY A 42 -8.75 16.89 -0.60
CA GLY A 42 -7.99 18.11 -0.91
C GLY A 42 -6.59 18.20 -0.29
N LYS A 43 -6.10 17.15 0.38
CA LYS A 43 -4.75 17.10 0.96
C LYS A 43 -3.78 16.29 0.12
N ALA A 44 -2.51 16.69 0.12
CA ALA A 44 -1.44 15.93 -0.53
C ALA A 44 -1.35 14.52 0.07
N SER A 45 -1.29 13.49 -0.79
CA SER A 45 -1.25 12.08 -0.39
C SER A 45 -0.38 11.26 -1.37
N GLY A 46 0.01 10.04 -1.00
CA GLY A 46 0.75 9.10 -1.87
C GLY A 46 -0.06 8.48 -3.02
N ARG A 47 -1.23 9.06 -3.31
CA ARG A 47 -2.16 8.76 -4.40
C ARG A 47 -2.88 10.06 -4.80
N PRO A 48 -3.39 10.17 -6.05
CA PRO A 48 -4.27 11.26 -6.43
C PRO A 48 -5.39 11.44 -5.40
N ALA A 49 -5.89 12.68 -5.26
CA ALA A 49 -7.00 12.96 -4.37
C ALA A 49 -8.20 12.07 -4.78
N LEU A 50 -8.91 11.51 -3.79
CA LEU A 50 -10.26 10.99 -4.01
C LEU A 50 -11.06 12.08 -4.74
N GLY A 51 -11.68 11.75 -5.88
CA GLY A 51 -12.47 12.70 -6.66
C GLY A 51 -11.76 13.45 -7.81
N LYS A 52 -10.58 13.02 -8.29
CA LYS A 52 -10.01 13.52 -9.56
C LYS A 52 -9.85 12.43 -10.63
N GLY A 53 -10.98 11.80 -10.91
CA GLY A 53 -11.33 11.06 -12.11
C GLY A 53 -12.86 11.18 -12.21
N ARG A 54 -13.41 11.39 -13.42
CA ARG A 54 -14.81 11.77 -13.65
C ARG A 54 -15.81 10.99 -12.77
N GLU A 55 -16.66 11.75 -12.06
CA GLU A 55 -18.02 11.38 -11.56
C GLU A 55 -18.23 10.71 -10.18
N ALA A 56 -17.25 10.63 -9.28
CA ALA A 56 -17.53 10.36 -7.86
C ALA A 56 -16.75 11.32 -6.94
N GLU A 57 -17.39 12.46 -6.60
CA GLU A 57 -16.92 13.33 -5.53
C GLU A 57 -17.36 12.74 -4.20
N CYS A 58 -16.48 11.99 -3.53
CA CYS A 58 -16.68 11.67 -2.12
C CYS A 58 -16.77 13.00 -1.35
N SER A 59 -17.98 13.35 -0.93
CA SER A 59 -18.20 14.55 -0.12
C SER A 59 -17.48 14.39 1.22
N ILE A 60 -17.02 15.50 1.80
CA ILE A 60 -16.38 15.43 3.11
C ILE A 60 -17.38 14.88 4.14
N GLU A 61 -18.66 15.21 3.98
CA GLU A 61 -19.77 14.76 4.81
C GLU A 61 -19.95 13.24 4.75
N GLU A 62 -19.85 12.64 3.55
CA GLU A 62 -19.93 11.19 3.36
C GLU A 62 -18.74 10.46 3.96
N LEU A 63 -17.52 10.99 3.76
CA LEU A 63 -16.34 10.46 4.42
C LEU A 63 -16.49 10.51 5.94
N GLU A 64 -16.96 11.63 6.50
CA GLU A 64 -17.15 11.81 7.94
C GLU A 64 -18.17 10.83 8.51
N TYR A 65 -19.28 10.62 7.81
CA TYR A 65 -20.26 9.59 8.16
C TYR A 65 -19.62 8.19 8.14
N ASN A 66 -18.96 7.83 7.04
CA ASN A 66 -18.40 6.50 6.84
C ASN A 66 -17.31 6.17 7.88
N ILE A 67 -16.38 7.07 8.17
CA ILE A 67 -15.35 6.82 9.19
C ILE A 67 -15.94 6.71 10.60
N SER A 68 -17.04 7.40 10.88
CA SER A 68 -17.78 7.25 12.14
C SER A 68 -18.42 5.87 12.24
N GLU A 69 -19.10 5.41 11.19
CA GLU A 69 -19.71 4.07 11.14
C GLU A 69 -18.67 2.95 11.21
N ILE A 70 -17.59 3.04 10.42
CA ILE A 70 -16.47 2.08 10.45
C ILE A 70 -15.89 1.95 11.87
N ARG A 71 -15.75 3.08 12.57
CA ARG A 71 -15.22 3.06 13.94
C ARG A 71 -16.22 2.47 14.94
N LYS A 72 -17.53 2.68 14.76
CA LYS A 72 -18.58 1.99 15.54
C LYS A 72 -18.56 0.47 15.30
N MET A 73 -18.13 0.03 14.11
CA MET A 73 -17.80 -1.37 13.83
C MET A 73 -16.48 -1.82 14.50
N GLY A 74 -15.86 -1.03 15.36
CA GLY A 74 -14.63 -1.41 16.07
C GLY A 74 -13.43 -1.66 15.15
N VAL A 75 -13.50 -1.18 13.90
CA VAL A 75 -12.38 -1.15 12.96
C VAL A 75 -11.61 0.14 13.17
N LYS A 76 -10.28 0.05 13.21
CA LYS A 76 -9.42 1.20 13.49
C LYS A 76 -9.36 2.17 12.30
N LEU A 77 -9.11 3.42 12.59
CA LEU A 77 -8.88 4.46 11.60
C LEU A 77 -7.37 4.75 11.45
N ASP A 78 -6.88 4.74 10.20
CA ASP A 78 -5.51 5.13 9.80
C ASP A 78 -5.55 6.36 8.87
N LEU A 79 -5.32 7.55 9.42
CA LEU A 79 -5.30 8.79 8.65
C LEU A 79 -3.95 8.97 7.93
N LEU A 80 -4.01 9.14 6.61
CA LEU A 80 -2.83 9.27 5.77
C LEU A 80 -2.32 10.70 5.66
N PHE A 81 -1.04 10.88 5.99
CA PHE A 81 -0.20 12.02 5.63
C PHE A 81 1.05 11.51 4.89
N ASN A 82 0.84 10.74 3.83
CA ASN A 82 1.89 9.92 3.20
C ASN A 82 2.40 10.46 1.85
N ALA A 83 2.12 11.73 1.52
CA ALA A 83 2.76 12.40 0.41
C ALA A 83 4.28 12.34 0.57
N ALA A 84 5.00 12.09 -0.53
CA ALA A 84 6.46 12.02 -0.51
C ALA A 84 7.11 13.41 -0.35
N CYS A 85 6.38 14.47 -0.72
CA CYS A 85 6.85 15.84 -0.66
C CYS A 85 5.71 16.78 -0.23
N TYR A 86 6.05 17.77 0.61
CA TYR A 86 5.17 18.86 1.04
C TYR A 86 5.67 20.23 0.55
N GLY A 87 6.61 20.23 -0.41
CA GLY A 87 7.25 21.44 -0.94
C GLY A 87 7.85 22.32 0.15
N GLY A 88 7.72 23.65 -0.01
CA GLY A 88 8.21 24.63 0.95
C GLY A 88 7.56 24.56 2.35
N LYS A 89 6.47 23.81 2.51
CA LYS A 89 5.77 23.67 3.81
C LYS A 89 6.36 22.56 4.68
N ALA A 90 7.28 21.75 4.16
CA ALA A 90 7.72 20.49 4.78
C ALA A 90 8.15 20.56 6.26
N ALA A 91 8.60 21.72 6.74
CA ALA A 91 8.97 21.97 8.13
C ALA A 91 8.41 23.30 8.67
N SER A 92 7.18 23.67 8.27
CA SER A 92 6.58 24.96 8.62
C SER A 92 5.49 24.84 9.70
N LYS A 93 5.20 25.96 10.38
CA LYS A 93 4.03 26.09 11.27
C LYS A 93 2.70 25.92 10.53
N GLU A 94 2.69 26.22 9.23
CA GLU A 94 1.53 26.01 8.38
C GLU A 94 1.19 24.52 8.28
N LEU A 95 2.19 23.68 8.03
CA LEU A 95 2.02 22.22 8.01
C LEU A 95 1.58 21.69 9.37
N GLU A 96 2.20 22.15 10.47
CA GLU A 96 1.78 21.78 11.83
C GLU A 96 0.30 22.12 12.08
N LYS A 97 -0.14 23.34 11.74
CA LYS A 97 -1.53 23.76 11.90
C LYS A 97 -2.48 22.89 11.07
N GLU A 98 -2.12 22.63 9.81
CA GLU A 98 -2.93 21.83 8.89
C GLU A 98 -3.12 20.39 9.37
N VAL A 99 -2.04 19.73 9.77
CA VAL A 99 -2.04 18.36 10.29
C VAL A 99 -2.88 18.27 11.57
N VAL A 100 -2.64 19.17 12.53
CA VAL A 100 -3.35 19.17 13.82
C VAL A 100 -4.85 19.44 13.62
N THR A 101 -5.21 20.38 12.75
CA THR A 101 -6.63 20.69 12.48
C THR A 101 -7.34 19.51 11.85
N THR A 102 -6.70 18.85 10.88
CA THR A 102 -7.26 17.67 10.20
C THR A 102 -7.45 16.50 11.16
N ALA A 103 -6.45 16.22 12.00
CA ALA A 103 -6.53 15.16 12.99
C ALA A 103 -7.63 15.41 14.03
N LYS A 104 -7.76 16.65 14.53
CA LYS A 104 -8.85 17.03 15.45
C LYS A 104 -10.22 16.82 14.81
N ARG A 105 -10.40 17.25 13.57
CA ARG A 105 -11.65 17.04 12.84
C ARG A 105 -12.04 15.57 12.76
N VAL A 106 -11.11 14.68 12.40
CA VAL A 106 -11.35 13.22 12.40
C VAL A 106 -11.73 12.69 13.78
N ILE A 107 -11.02 13.11 14.83
CA ILE A 107 -11.31 12.70 16.20
C ILE A 107 -12.71 13.17 16.63
N ASP A 108 -13.09 14.40 16.28
CA ASP A 108 -14.38 14.99 16.66
C ASP A 108 -15.55 14.25 16.00
N VAL A 109 -15.42 13.86 14.72
CA VAL A 109 -16.52 13.19 13.98
C VAL A 109 -16.61 11.69 14.23
N ALA A 110 -15.47 11.00 14.40
CA ALA A 110 -15.44 9.54 14.59
C ALA A 110 -15.38 9.13 16.07
N GLY A 111 -15.13 10.08 16.98
CA GLY A 111 -14.89 9.84 18.39
C GLY A 111 -13.53 9.18 18.69
N GLY A 112 -12.59 9.22 17.74
CA GLY A 112 -11.23 8.72 17.92
C GLY A 112 -10.44 8.56 16.61
N LEU A 113 -9.13 8.41 16.77
CA LEU A 113 -8.18 8.13 15.70
C LEU A 113 -7.09 7.23 16.30
N GLU A 114 -6.88 6.05 15.73
CA GLU A 114 -5.96 5.07 16.31
C GLU A 114 -4.57 5.16 15.69
N ILE A 115 -4.48 5.45 14.38
CA ILE A 115 -3.23 5.38 13.62
C ILE A 115 -3.14 6.58 12.68
N ILE A 116 -1.91 7.05 12.45
CA ILE A 116 -1.58 7.81 11.25
C ILE A 116 -0.43 7.16 10.51
N THR A 117 -0.49 7.16 9.19
CA THR A 117 0.63 6.74 8.34
C THR A 117 1.20 7.95 7.62
N THR A 118 2.49 8.20 7.82
CA THR A 118 3.19 9.35 7.20
C THR A 118 4.50 8.98 6.54
N SER A 119 4.86 9.74 5.50
CA SER A 119 6.17 9.70 4.86
C SER A 119 7.08 10.86 5.33
N SER A 120 6.62 11.68 6.29
CA SER A 120 7.31 12.89 6.75
C SER A 120 7.73 12.77 8.21
N ILE A 121 9.03 12.95 8.47
CA ILE A 121 9.57 13.01 9.85
C ILE A 121 9.01 14.20 10.63
N ALA A 122 8.70 15.31 9.97
CA ALA A 122 8.10 16.48 10.60
C ALA A 122 6.68 16.16 11.09
N ILE A 123 5.88 15.47 10.27
CA ILE A 123 4.53 15.05 10.65
C ILE A 123 4.57 14.01 11.76
N ALA A 124 5.49 13.03 11.69
CA ALA A 124 5.69 12.07 12.76
C ALA A 124 5.99 12.78 14.10
N TRP A 125 6.91 13.76 14.09
CA TRP A 125 7.23 14.58 15.26
C TRP A 125 6.04 15.40 15.76
N ILE A 126 5.25 16.02 14.86
CA ILE A 126 4.02 16.76 15.19
C ILE A 126 3.05 15.84 15.95
N PHE A 127 2.85 14.61 15.48
CA PHE A 127 1.96 13.65 16.15
C PHE A 127 2.48 13.21 17.51
N LYS A 128 3.78 12.93 17.64
CA LYS A 128 4.39 12.62 18.95
C LYS A 128 4.20 13.75 19.96
N LYS A 129 4.22 15.00 19.51
CA LYS A 129 3.99 16.20 20.35
C LYS A 129 2.53 16.40 20.73
N HIS A 130 1.60 16.35 19.78
CA HIS A 130 0.20 16.76 20.00
C HIS A 130 -0.77 15.62 20.29
N PHE A 131 -0.46 14.40 19.85
CA PHE A 131 -1.33 13.23 19.95
C PHE A 131 -0.53 11.97 20.36
N PRO A 132 0.14 11.96 21.53
CA PRO A 132 1.09 10.92 21.91
C PRO A 132 0.49 9.51 22.07
N LYS A 133 -0.84 9.38 22.08
CA LYS A 133 -1.55 8.10 22.16
C LYS A 133 -1.88 7.49 20.79
N VAL A 134 -1.76 8.27 19.71
CA VAL A 134 -2.00 7.80 18.34
C VAL A 134 -0.77 7.06 17.86
N GLU A 135 -0.95 5.88 17.26
CA GLU A 135 0.13 5.12 16.65
C GLU A 135 0.67 5.88 15.42
N VAL A 136 1.96 6.20 15.43
CA VAL A 136 2.63 6.86 14.31
C VAL A 136 3.33 5.82 13.45
N ARG A 137 2.84 5.61 12.23
CA ARG A 137 3.34 4.60 11.30
C ARG A 137 4.18 5.19 10.18
N ALA A 138 5.35 4.61 9.96
CA ALA A 138 6.16 4.93 8.80
C ALA A 138 5.55 4.33 7.53
N SER A 139 5.33 5.18 6.54
CA SER A 139 4.83 4.82 5.22
C SER A 139 5.85 3.98 4.45
N VAL A 140 5.36 3.05 3.63
CA VAL A 140 6.20 2.27 2.68
C VAL A 140 7.02 3.17 1.74
N ASN A 141 6.56 4.39 1.49
CA ASN A 141 7.24 5.35 0.61
C ASN A 141 8.53 5.92 1.24
N MET A 142 8.76 5.75 2.55
CA MET A 142 10.02 6.14 3.19
C MET A 142 11.17 5.19 2.87
N LYS A 143 10.89 4.01 2.29
CA LYS A 143 11.89 2.99 1.93
C LYS A 143 12.80 2.59 3.10
N ILE A 144 12.24 2.52 4.30
CA ILE A 144 12.94 2.03 5.50
C ILE A 144 13.03 0.50 5.39
N GLY A 145 14.22 0.02 5.03
CA GLY A 145 14.43 -1.35 4.61
C GLY A 145 15.18 -2.23 5.59
N SER A 146 15.80 -1.69 6.64
CA SER A 146 16.62 -2.47 7.58
C SER A 146 16.38 -2.07 9.04
N PRO A 147 16.64 -2.98 10.01
CA PRO A 147 16.68 -2.65 11.44
C PRO A 147 17.51 -1.39 11.75
N GLU A 148 18.67 -1.26 11.12
CA GLU A 148 19.55 -0.11 11.28
C GLU A 148 18.86 1.19 10.86
N SER A 149 18.22 1.21 9.68
CA SER A 149 17.46 2.39 9.20
C SER A 149 16.25 2.71 10.06
N MET A 150 15.61 1.70 10.67
CA MET A 150 14.50 1.91 11.61
C MET A 150 14.99 2.54 12.92
N SER A 151 16.20 2.17 13.38
CA SER A 151 16.78 2.69 14.63
C SER A 151 17.01 4.21 14.58
N TYR A 152 17.36 4.76 13.42
CA TYR A 152 17.60 6.19 13.24
C TYR A 152 16.36 7.06 13.45
N VAL A 153 15.16 6.48 13.37
CA VAL A 153 13.88 7.19 13.50
C VAL A 153 12.95 6.51 14.51
N SER A 154 13.46 5.61 15.37
CA SER A 154 12.66 4.80 16.28
C SER A 154 11.79 5.61 17.22
N GLU A 155 12.27 6.78 17.66
CA GLU A 155 11.53 7.65 18.59
C GLU A 155 10.33 8.33 17.94
N LEU A 156 10.32 8.45 16.61
CA LEU A 156 9.25 9.09 15.86
C LEU A 156 8.14 8.11 15.47
N PHE A 157 8.43 6.81 15.38
CA PHE A 157 7.51 5.81 14.83
C PHE A 157 7.28 4.62 15.78
N ASP A 158 6.03 4.18 15.84
CA ASP A 158 5.58 3.00 16.59
C ASP A 158 5.50 1.76 15.71
N SER A 159 5.29 1.96 14.41
CA SER A 159 5.17 0.89 13.43
C SER A 159 5.79 1.27 12.09
N PHE A 160 6.24 0.27 11.35
CA PHE A 160 6.95 0.45 10.10
C PHE A 160 6.37 -0.43 9.00
N HIS A 161 6.04 0.15 7.85
CA HIS A 161 5.97 -0.66 6.64
C HIS A 161 7.38 -1.04 6.21
N LEU A 162 7.65 -2.34 6.10
CA LEU A 162 8.89 -2.83 5.50
C LEU A 162 8.98 -2.32 4.05
N GLN A 163 10.18 -1.91 3.65
CA GLN A 163 10.43 -1.56 2.25
C GLN A 163 10.00 -2.72 1.33
N ARG A 164 9.09 -2.42 0.42
CA ARG A 164 8.50 -3.37 -0.56
C ARG A 164 9.53 -4.16 -1.36
N ASP A 165 10.71 -3.60 -1.61
CA ASP A 165 11.76 -4.27 -2.37
C ASP A 165 12.30 -5.50 -1.64
N VAL A 166 12.37 -5.46 -0.30
CA VAL A 166 12.97 -6.54 0.50
C VAL A 166 11.94 -7.43 1.18
N GLN A 167 10.64 -7.11 1.09
CA GLN A 167 9.60 -7.82 1.84
C GLN A 167 9.42 -9.29 1.42
N ARG A 168 9.75 -9.65 0.18
CA ARG A 168 9.74 -11.05 -0.27
C ARG A 168 10.90 -11.86 0.27
N ASN A 169 12.02 -11.24 0.64
CA ASN A 169 13.12 -11.96 1.29
C ASN A 169 12.68 -12.35 2.70
N ILE A 170 12.26 -13.59 2.86
CA ILE A 170 11.59 -14.04 4.09
C ILE A 170 12.55 -14.04 5.28
N SER A 171 13.83 -14.34 5.06
CA SER A 171 14.86 -14.26 6.11
C SER A 171 15.02 -12.84 6.62
N HIS A 172 15.07 -11.88 5.70
CA HIS A 172 15.17 -10.45 6.03
C HIS A 172 13.92 -9.93 6.75
N ALA A 173 12.73 -10.35 6.31
CA ALA A 173 11.48 -10.00 6.97
C ALA A 173 11.40 -10.55 8.41
N MET A 174 11.84 -11.79 8.63
CA MET A 174 11.93 -12.40 9.97
C MET A 174 12.93 -11.67 10.87
N GLU A 175 14.12 -11.35 10.36
CA GLU A 175 15.12 -10.58 11.08
C GLU A 175 14.58 -9.20 11.50
N THR A 176 13.93 -8.51 10.55
CA THR A 176 13.32 -7.20 10.81
C THR A 176 12.20 -7.30 11.84
N LYS A 177 11.35 -8.34 11.76
CA LYS A 177 10.29 -8.58 12.76
C LYS A 177 10.88 -8.82 14.14
N LYS A 178 11.97 -9.59 14.25
CA LYS A 178 12.65 -9.82 15.52
C LYS A 178 13.10 -8.50 16.14
N TRP A 179 13.77 -7.64 15.36
CA TRP A 179 14.17 -6.32 15.82
C TRP A 179 12.96 -5.47 16.26
N CYS A 180 11.89 -5.45 15.47
CA CYS A 180 10.68 -4.72 15.84
C CYS A 180 10.12 -5.20 17.20
N LYS A 181 10.03 -6.51 17.41
CA LYS A 181 9.55 -7.09 18.67
C LYS A 181 10.42 -6.71 19.86
N GLU A 182 11.75 -6.77 19.70
CA GLU A 182 12.72 -6.40 20.75
C GLU A 182 12.66 -4.91 21.11
N ASN A 183 12.24 -4.05 20.18
CA ASN A 183 12.16 -2.61 20.36
C ASN A 183 10.72 -2.09 20.54
N GLY A 184 9.75 -2.97 20.80
CA GLY A 184 8.35 -2.59 21.01
C GLY A 184 7.67 -1.96 19.78
N LYS A 185 8.14 -2.27 18.57
CA LYS A 185 7.62 -1.78 17.30
C LYS A 185 6.77 -2.83 16.58
N LYS A 186 5.91 -2.39 15.67
CA LYS A 186 5.16 -3.27 14.75
C LYS A 186 5.75 -3.24 13.35
N LEU A 187 5.64 -4.36 12.64
CA LEU A 187 6.05 -4.52 11.25
C LEU A 187 4.82 -4.73 10.36
N CYS A 188 4.68 -3.89 9.35
CA CYS A 188 3.65 -3.98 8.32
C CYS A 188 4.29 -4.32 6.97
N ILE A 189 3.53 -4.92 6.06
CA ILE A 189 3.94 -5.20 4.67
C ILE A 189 2.90 -4.66 3.68
N LEU A 190 3.23 -4.57 2.39
CA LEU A 190 2.31 -4.13 1.35
C LEU A 190 2.16 -5.22 0.28
N ALA A 191 1.03 -5.91 0.24
CA ALA A 191 0.94 -7.17 -0.51
C ALA A 191 0.79 -7.00 -2.03
N ASN A 192 -0.10 -6.13 -2.50
CA ASN A 192 -0.50 -6.08 -3.91
C ASN A 192 0.07 -4.87 -4.69
N SER A 193 1.26 -4.38 -4.32
CA SER A 193 1.88 -3.28 -5.06
C SER A 193 2.48 -3.77 -6.38
N GLY A 194 2.04 -3.18 -7.49
CA GLY A 194 2.62 -3.42 -8.82
C GLY A 194 3.99 -2.77 -9.06
N CYS A 195 4.61 -2.13 -8.06
CA CYS A 195 5.89 -1.47 -8.24
C CYS A 195 6.99 -2.46 -8.66
N LEU A 196 7.78 -2.08 -9.66
CA LEU A 196 9.00 -2.81 -10.04
C LEU A 196 9.96 -2.88 -8.85
N TYR A 197 10.69 -3.99 -8.77
CA TYR A 197 11.76 -4.18 -7.79
C TYR A 197 12.89 -3.16 -8.03
N TYR A 198 13.24 -2.41 -6.98
CA TYR A 198 14.16 -1.27 -7.01
C TYR A 198 13.91 -0.32 -8.19
N CYS A 199 12.64 0.04 -8.42
CA CYS A 199 12.26 0.94 -9.50
C CYS A 199 13.07 2.26 -9.47
N PRO A 200 13.80 2.61 -10.54
CA PRO A 200 14.59 3.84 -10.56
C PRO A 200 13.72 5.11 -10.64
N GLY A 201 12.52 5.00 -11.21
CA GLY A 201 11.58 6.11 -11.31
C GLY A 201 10.75 6.35 -10.05
N GLN A 202 10.94 5.58 -8.99
CA GLN A 202 10.05 5.61 -7.83
C GLN A 202 10.01 6.98 -7.15
N LEU A 203 11.17 7.61 -6.92
CA LEU A 203 11.24 8.93 -6.28
C LEU A 203 10.50 9.99 -7.11
N PHE A 204 10.73 9.99 -8.42
CA PHE A 204 10.07 10.91 -9.34
C PHE A 204 8.55 10.70 -9.33
N HIS A 205 8.10 9.44 -9.42
CA HIS A 205 6.68 9.09 -9.40
C HIS A 205 6.01 9.45 -8.07
N ASP A 206 6.62 9.10 -6.93
CA ASP A 206 6.07 9.40 -5.61
C ASP A 206 5.95 10.93 -5.39
N ASN A 207 6.90 11.72 -5.93
CA ASN A 207 6.82 13.19 -5.92
C ASN A 207 5.77 13.74 -6.88
N LEU A 208 5.65 13.18 -8.09
CA LEU A 208 4.63 13.58 -9.06
C LEU A 208 3.23 13.43 -8.46
N VAL A 209 2.98 12.30 -7.80
CA VAL A 209 1.70 12.01 -7.11
C VAL A 209 1.50 12.93 -5.90
N ALA A 210 2.54 13.23 -5.13
CA ALA A 210 2.44 14.16 -4.01
C ALA A 210 2.03 15.59 -4.44
N HIS A 211 2.37 15.97 -5.67
CA HIS A 211 2.07 17.27 -6.28
C HIS A 211 0.97 17.18 -7.36
N ASP A 212 0.16 16.12 -7.37
CA ASP A 212 -0.85 15.84 -8.41
C ASP A 212 -1.79 17.03 -8.67
N SER A 213 -2.19 17.76 -7.62
CA SER A 213 -3.01 18.97 -7.76
C SER A 213 -2.33 20.10 -8.51
N GLU A 214 -1.02 20.25 -8.35
CA GLU A 214 -0.22 21.25 -9.05
C GLU A 214 0.06 20.81 -10.49
N VAL A 215 0.37 19.53 -10.67
CA VAL A 215 0.68 18.90 -11.98
C VAL A 215 -0.54 18.91 -12.90
N SER A 216 -1.72 18.55 -12.38
CA SER A 216 -2.98 18.50 -13.15
C SER A 216 -3.38 19.85 -13.77
N GLY A 217 -2.87 20.96 -13.22
CA GLY A 217 -3.10 22.32 -13.74
C GLY A 217 -2.07 22.77 -14.77
N LYS A 218 -1.18 21.89 -15.23
CA LYS A 218 -0.11 22.19 -16.18
C LYS A 218 -0.25 21.34 -17.43
N GLU A 219 0.18 21.91 -18.55
CA GLU A 219 0.31 21.15 -19.80
C GLU A 219 1.43 20.11 -19.65
N GLY A 220 1.12 18.87 -20.03
CA GLY A 220 2.08 17.78 -20.00
C GLY A 220 3.13 17.93 -21.10
N ILE A 221 4.27 17.28 -20.95
CA ILE A 221 5.28 17.20 -22.01
C ILE A 221 4.81 16.18 -23.05
N ASP A 222 4.74 16.61 -24.31
CA ASP A 222 4.32 15.74 -25.43
C ASP A 222 5.12 14.44 -25.48
N GLY A 223 4.39 13.31 -25.50
CA GLY A 223 4.96 11.98 -25.60
C GLY A 223 5.68 11.46 -24.35
N PHE A 224 5.78 12.26 -23.28
CA PHE A 224 6.45 11.83 -22.05
C PHE A 224 5.49 11.03 -21.14
N VAL A 225 5.84 9.77 -20.86
CA VAL A 225 5.13 8.94 -19.88
C VAL A 225 5.99 8.81 -18.63
N PRO A 226 5.58 9.38 -17.48
CA PRO A 226 6.40 9.41 -16.26
C PRO A 226 6.53 8.04 -15.58
N HIS A 227 5.66 7.09 -15.94
CA HIS A 227 5.61 5.78 -15.30
C HIS A 227 6.58 4.78 -15.98
N VAL A 228 7.72 4.54 -15.34
CA VAL A 228 8.76 3.61 -15.83
C VAL A 228 8.21 2.21 -16.09
N CYS A 229 7.34 1.69 -15.22
CA CYS A 229 6.72 0.37 -15.39
C CYS A 229 5.88 0.27 -16.67
N TRP A 230 5.02 1.25 -16.93
CA TRP A 230 4.17 1.25 -18.11
C TRP A 230 4.99 1.34 -19.41
N ASN A 231 6.07 2.12 -19.43
CA ASN A 231 6.98 2.13 -20.57
C ASN A 231 7.72 0.81 -20.75
N LEU A 232 8.11 0.16 -19.65
CA LEU A 232 8.78 -1.13 -19.67
C LEU A 232 7.88 -2.22 -20.28
N PHE A 233 6.61 -2.26 -19.91
CA PHE A 233 5.68 -3.31 -20.33
C PHE A 233 5.16 -3.19 -21.77
N LYS A 234 5.42 -2.06 -22.43
CA LYS A 234 5.22 -1.91 -23.89
C LYS A 234 6.11 -2.85 -24.70
N ASP A 235 7.25 -3.26 -24.14
CA ASP A 235 8.18 -4.19 -24.74
C ASP A 235 7.90 -5.62 -24.21
N PRO A 236 7.39 -6.54 -25.05
CA PRO A 236 7.07 -7.91 -24.64
C PRO A 236 8.24 -8.66 -23.99
N GLU A 237 9.48 -8.42 -24.45
CA GLU A 237 10.67 -9.10 -23.94
C GLU A 237 11.00 -8.68 -22.49
N LYS A 238 10.47 -7.55 -22.04
CA LYS A 238 10.70 -7.01 -20.69
C LYS A 238 9.56 -7.28 -19.72
N ARG A 239 8.44 -7.87 -20.18
CA ARG A 239 7.23 -8.07 -19.35
C ARG A 239 7.42 -9.06 -18.19
N SER A 240 8.39 -9.97 -18.29
CA SER A 240 8.78 -10.86 -17.17
C SER A 240 9.20 -10.09 -15.91
N ALA A 241 9.54 -8.81 -16.02
CA ALA A 241 9.77 -7.92 -14.88
C ALA A 241 8.58 -7.84 -13.92
N ILE A 242 7.36 -8.14 -14.38
CA ILE A 242 6.16 -8.30 -13.53
C ILE A 242 6.39 -9.36 -12.46
N LEU A 243 6.98 -10.51 -12.79
CA LEU A 243 7.27 -11.57 -11.83
C LEU A 243 8.36 -11.18 -10.83
N LYS A 244 9.25 -10.27 -11.26
CA LYS A 244 10.35 -9.73 -10.46
C LYS A 244 9.87 -8.61 -9.52
N ALA A 245 8.67 -8.04 -9.73
CA ALA A 245 8.11 -6.92 -8.96
C ALA A 245 7.82 -7.26 -7.47
N THR A 246 7.29 -6.29 -6.73
CA THR A 246 7.28 -6.32 -5.24
C THR A 246 6.08 -7.01 -4.60
N TRP A 247 5.12 -7.51 -5.38
CA TRP A 247 3.88 -8.10 -4.88
C TRP A 247 4.07 -9.45 -4.17
N ILE A 248 3.10 -9.82 -3.33
CA ILE A 248 2.96 -11.10 -2.62
C ILE A 248 1.62 -11.69 -3.01
N ARG A 249 1.59 -12.95 -3.45
CA ARG A 249 0.34 -13.62 -3.82
C ARG A 249 -0.57 -13.87 -2.61
N PRO A 250 -1.89 -13.90 -2.80
CA PRO A 250 -2.81 -14.33 -1.74
C PRO A 250 -2.44 -15.68 -1.13
N GLU A 251 -2.04 -16.66 -1.96
CA GLU A 251 -1.66 -18.01 -1.52
C GLU A 251 -0.41 -18.03 -0.61
N ASP A 252 0.43 -17.00 -0.75
CA ASP A 252 1.71 -16.89 -0.06
C ASP A 252 1.58 -16.15 1.29
N MET A 253 0.42 -15.55 1.58
CA MET A 253 0.20 -14.74 2.79
C MET A 253 0.37 -15.53 4.09
N LYS A 254 0.03 -16.82 4.09
CA LYS A 254 0.23 -17.71 5.25
C LYS A 254 1.68 -17.74 5.73
N ASN A 255 2.64 -17.52 4.84
CA ASN A 255 4.06 -17.52 5.19
C ASN A 255 4.50 -16.26 5.95
N TYR A 256 3.64 -15.23 6.00
CA TYR A 256 3.89 -13.98 6.73
C TYR A 256 3.19 -13.95 8.10
N GLU A 257 2.44 -14.99 8.47
CA GLU A 257 1.82 -15.11 9.78
C GLU A 257 2.88 -15.12 10.89
N GLY A 258 2.77 -14.20 11.84
CA GLY A 258 3.77 -14.00 12.89
C GLY A 258 4.99 -13.18 12.47
N ILE A 259 5.16 -12.91 11.17
CA ILE A 259 6.20 -12.01 10.64
C ILE A 259 5.66 -10.59 10.52
N ALA A 260 4.48 -10.40 9.94
CA ALA A 260 3.82 -9.11 9.84
C ALA A 260 2.65 -8.99 10.83
N ASP A 261 2.51 -7.83 11.46
CA ASP A 261 1.39 -7.50 12.34
C ASP A 261 0.15 -7.11 11.52
N VAL A 262 0.36 -6.45 10.38
CA VAL A 262 -0.69 -6.03 9.42
C VAL A 262 -0.15 -6.16 8.00
N ALA A 263 -0.98 -6.67 7.09
CA ALA A 263 -0.74 -6.61 5.65
C ALA A 263 -1.61 -5.54 5.01
N LYS A 264 -0.98 -4.53 4.42
CA LYS A 264 -1.70 -3.50 3.67
C LYS A 264 -2.06 -4.00 2.28
N LEU A 265 -3.32 -3.80 1.91
CA LEU A 265 -3.82 -3.96 0.55
C LEU A 265 -4.01 -2.57 -0.05
N ALA A 266 -3.30 -2.28 -1.13
CA ALA A 266 -3.48 -1.08 -1.94
C ALA A 266 -4.82 -1.18 -2.69
N THR A 267 -5.86 -0.54 -2.14
CA THR A 267 -7.24 -0.57 -2.67
C THR A 267 -7.90 0.81 -2.65
N ARG A 268 -7.14 1.91 -2.67
CA ARG A 268 -7.70 3.27 -2.53
C ARG A 268 -8.29 3.83 -3.82
N ILE A 269 -7.88 3.30 -4.96
CA ILE A 269 -8.28 3.70 -6.32
C ILE A 269 -8.55 2.44 -7.17
N HIS A 270 -8.89 1.32 -6.51
CA HIS A 270 -9.04 0.04 -7.17
C HIS A 270 -10.52 -0.15 -7.53
N SER A 271 -10.85 -0.37 -8.80
CA SER A 271 -12.24 -0.47 -9.25
C SER A 271 -13.06 -1.58 -8.56
N ASN A 272 -12.41 -2.68 -8.18
CA ASN A 272 -13.04 -3.82 -7.50
C ASN A 272 -12.36 -4.17 -6.15
N PRO A 273 -12.49 -3.37 -5.08
CA PRO A 273 -11.80 -3.62 -3.81
C PRO A 273 -12.19 -4.95 -3.17
N ARG A 274 -13.48 -5.32 -3.23
CA ARG A 274 -13.99 -6.56 -2.66
C ARG A 274 -13.25 -7.78 -3.21
N MET A 275 -13.01 -7.83 -4.51
CA MET A 275 -12.28 -8.93 -5.14
C MET A 275 -10.87 -9.06 -4.55
N VAL A 276 -10.16 -7.94 -4.35
CA VAL A 276 -8.84 -7.95 -3.73
C VAL A 276 -8.93 -8.43 -2.28
N ILE A 277 -9.85 -7.87 -1.50
CA ILE A 277 -10.03 -8.25 -0.09
C ILE A 277 -10.37 -9.74 0.03
N ASP A 278 -11.33 -10.23 -0.75
CA ASP A 278 -11.75 -11.63 -0.76
C ASP A 278 -10.58 -12.56 -1.08
N ALA A 279 -9.82 -12.25 -2.13
CA ALA A 279 -8.67 -13.04 -2.55
C ALA A 279 -7.66 -13.22 -1.41
N TYR A 280 -7.27 -12.12 -0.75
CA TYR A 280 -6.28 -12.14 0.33
C TYR A 280 -6.83 -12.75 1.63
N VAL A 281 -8.11 -12.56 1.93
CA VAL A 281 -8.79 -13.15 3.10
C VAL A 281 -8.90 -14.67 2.98
N ASN A 282 -9.25 -15.15 1.79
CA ASN A 282 -9.37 -16.57 1.47
C ASN A 282 -8.02 -17.22 1.15
N GLY A 283 -6.97 -16.43 0.91
CA GLY A 283 -5.64 -16.91 0.55
C GLY A 283 -5.62 -17.62 -0.80
N ARG A 284 -6.48 -17.20 -1.74
CA ARG A 284 -6.62 -17.78 -3.08
C ARG A 284 -7.19 -16.75 -4.05
N HIS A 285 -6.68 -16.73 -5.27
CA HIS A 285 -7.31 -16.03 -6.40
C HIS A 285 -7.36 -16.94 -7.63
N ASP A 286 -8.49 -16.98 -8.32
CA ASP A 286 -8.62 -17.70 -9.60
C ASP A 286 -8.90 -16.68 -10.71
N GLY A 287 -7.98 -16.60 -11.68
CA GLY A 287 -8.01 -15.59 -12.73
C GLY A 287 -6.69 -14.86 -12.92
N ASN A 288 -6.77 -13.67 -13.49
CA ASN A 288 -5.60 -12.86 -13.80
C ASN A 288 -5.02 -12.23 -12.53
N LEU A 289 -3.76 -12.52 -12.23
CA LEU A 289 -3.03 -11.98 -11.08
C LEU A 289 -2.96 -10.43 -11.12
N LEU A 290 -2.88 -9.84 -12.31
CA LEU A 290 -2.70 -8.40 -12.47
C LEU A 290 -3.93 -7.59 -12.07
N ASP A 291 -5.10 -8.24 -11.99
CA ASP A 291 -6.33 -7.63 -11.47
C ASP A 291 -6.25 -7.37 -9.97
N LEU A 292 -5.32 -7.99 -9.24
CA LEU A 292 -5.15 -7.73 -7.82
C LEU A 292 -4.29 -6.51 -7.53
N PHE A 293 -3.55 -5.98 -8.50
CA PHE A 293 -2.57 -4.92 -8.26
C PHE A 293 -3.19 -3.54 -8.23
N GLU A 294 -2.53 -2.61 -7.52
CA GLU A 294 -2.86 -1.19 -7.61
C GLU A 294 -1.63 -0.34 -8.04
N PRO A 295 -1.70 0.31 -9.22
CA PRO A 295 -2.78 0.24 -10.21
C PRO A 295 -2.89 -1.16 -10.85
N THR A 296 -4.06 -1.51 -11.36
CA THR A 296 -4.23 -2.74 -12.15
C THR A 296 -3.39 -2.66 -13.43
N PHE A 297 -2.67 -3.72 -13.75
CA PHE A 297 -1.89 -3.82 -14.99
C PHE A 297 -2.56 -4.66 -16.07
N SER A 298 -3.79 -5.15 -15.84
CA SER A 298 -4.47 -6.04 -16.78
C SER A 298 -4.64 -5.42 -18.15
N MET A 299 -4.99 -4.13 -18.21
CA MET A 299 -5.08 -3.41 -19.49
C MET A 299 -3.74 -3.23 -20.19
N ALA A 300 -2.63 -3.21 -19.45
CA ALA A 300 -1.29 -3.08 -20.06
C ALA A 300 -0.86 -4.34 -20.83
N LEU A 301 -1.50 -5.48 -20.53
CA LEU A 301 -1.17 -6.78 -21.11
C LEU A 301 -2.28 -7.35 -22.00
N ALA A 302 -3.44 -6.71 -22.07
CA ALA A 302 -4.56 -7.15 -22.90
C ALA A 302 -4.11 -7.45 -24.35
N PRO A 303 -4.58 -8.56 -24.95
CA PRO A 303 -5.56 -9.52 -24.44
C PRO A 303 -4.99 -10.66 -23.57
N GLU A 304 -3.72 -10.59 -23.18
CA GLU A 304 -3.07 -11.61 -22.36
C GLU A 304 -3.32 -11.36 -20.86
N ILE A 305 -3.40 -12.44 -20.08
CA ILE A 305 -3.47 -12.43 -18.63
C ILE A 305 -2.32 -13.23 -18.02
N VAL A 306 -1.98 -12.93 -16.77
CA VAL A 306 -1.09 -13.77 -15.97
C VAL A 306 -1.95 -14.67 -15.09
N SER A 307 -2.13 -15.93 -15.51
CA SER A 307 -3.00 -16.90 -14.83
C SER A 307 -2.42 -17.26 -13.45
N ASN A 308 -3.10 -16.84 -12.37
CA ASN A 308 -2.61 -17.05 -11.00
C ASN A 308 -2.53 -18.54 -10.62
N SER A 309 -3.40 -19.37 -11.20
CA SER A 309 -3.45 -20.82 -10.96
C SER A 309 -2.27 -21.59 -11.59
N LYS A 310 -1.57 -21.01 -12.58
CA LYS A 310 -0.44 -21.65 -13.27
C LYS A 310 0.91 -21.52 -12.56
N PHE A 311 0.98 -20.76 -11.48
CA PHE A 311 2.24 -20.63 -10.74
C PHE A 311 2.67 -21.98 -10.14
N PRO A 312 3.97 -22.32 -10.18
CA PRO A 312 4.46 -23.55 -9.59
C PRO A 312 4.30 -23.53 -8.06
N ASP A 313 4.05 -24.69 -7.47
CA ASP A 313 3.88 -24.85 -6.01
C ASP A 313 5.09 -24.33 -5.20
N ASP A 314 6.28 -24.38 -5.79
CA ASP A 314 7.51 -23.91 -5.16
C ASP A 314 7.88 -22.45 -5.48
N TRP A 315 6.97 -21.70 -6.12
CA TRP A 315 7.13 -20.27 -6.42
C TRP A 315 7.57 -19.46 -5.19
N PHE A 316 6.85 -19.60 -4.07
CA PHE A 316 7.18 -18.87 -2.85
C PHE A 316 8.57 -19.23 -2.36
N ARG A 317 8.89 -20.53 -2.26
CA ARG A 317 10.20 -20.99 -1.79
C ARG A 317 11.31 -20.41 -2.66
N LYS A 318 11.16 -20.47 -3.99
CA LYS A 318 12.18 -19.95 -4.92
C LYS A 318 12.34 -18.43 -4.79
N THR A 319 11.26 -17.67 -4.78
CA THR A 319 11.32 -16.20 -4.81
C THR A 319 11.61 -15.57 -3.47
N SER A 320 11.28 -16.25 -2.37
CA SER A 320 11.56 -15.76 -1.02
C SER A 320 13.00 -15.97 -0.56
N THR A 321 13.72 -16.89 -1.21
CA THR A 321 15.13 -17.18 -0.90
C THR A 321 16.08 -16.81 -2.03
N CYS A 322 15.60 -16.32 -3.18
CA CYS A 322 16.50 -15.93 -4.26
C CYS A 322 17.29 -14.67 -3.89
N GLY A 323 18.54 -14.60 -4.34
CA GLY A 323 19.40 -13.44 -4.09
C GLY A 323 19.04 -12.20 -4.91
N HIS A 324 17.93 -12.21 -5.66
CA HIS A 324 17.47 -11.12 -6.53
C HIS A 324 18.54 -10.58 -7.50
N LYS A 325 19.53 -11.42 -7.87
CA LYS A 325 20.53 -11.15 -8.90
C LYS A 325 19.93 -11.42 -10.28
N CYS A 326 18.84 -10.73 -10.62
CA CYS A 326 18.03 -11.01 -11.81
C CYS A 326 18.78 -10.85 -13.14
N HIS A 327 19.90 -10.12 -13.16
CA HIS A 327 20.79 -10.02 -14.33
C HIS A 327 21.64 -11.28 -14.59
N LYS A 328 21.60 -12.28 -13.69
CA LYS A 328 22.32 -13.56 -13.78
C LYS A 328 21.39 -14.78 -13.63
N CYS A 329 20.07 -14.56 -13.63
CA CYS A 329 19.08 -15.59 -13.34
C CYS A 329 17.91 -15.46 -14.32
N GLU A 330 17.62 -16.55 -15.04
CA GLU A 330 16.61 -16.58 -16.10
C GLU A 330 15.26 -17.13 -15.62
N TYR A 331 15.16 -17.57 -14.36
CA TYR A 331 13.98 -18.27 -13.83
C TYR A 331 12.64 -17.55 -14.10
N CYS A 332 12.57 -16.25 -13.82
CA CYS A 332 11.34 -15.48 -14.06
C CYS A 332 11.08 -15.27 -15.57
N ASP A 333 12.14 -15.17 -16.38
CA ASP A 333 12.04 -14.98 -17.82
C ASP A 333 11.52 -16.27 -18.49
N GLU A 334 11.97 -17.44 -18.04
CA GLU A 334 11.48 -18.74 -18.49
C GLU A 334 10.08 -19.09 -17.97
N LEU A 335 9.73 -18.64 -16.76
CA LEU A 335 8.43 -18.92 -16.16
C LEU A 335 7.31 -18.06 -16.75
N TYR A 336 7.58 -16.77 -16.97
CA TYR A 336 6.58 -15.80 -17.44
C TYR A 336 5.72 -16.28 -18.63
N PRO A 337 6.27 -16.76 -19.76
CA PRO A 337 5.45 -17.21 -20.89
C PRO A 337 4.56 -18.42 -20.55
N LYS A 338 4.92 -19.24 -19.56
CA LYS A 338 4.13 -20.40 -19.13
C LYS A 338 2.90 -19.99 -18.31
N LEU A 339 2.90 -18.79 -17.75
CA LEU A 339 1.78 -18.24 -16.97
C LEU A 339 0.76 -17.51 -17.85
N LEU A 340 1.11 -17.20 -19.09
CA LEU A 340 0.24 -16.44 -19.97
C LEU A 340 -0.95 -17.28 -20.45
N GLU A 341 -2.10 -16.64 -20.46
CA GLU A 341 -3.32 -17.10 -21.12
C GLU A 341 -3.90 -15.94 -21.93
N ARG A 342 -4.62 -16.26 -23.00
CA ARG A 342 -5.33 -15.27 -23.78
C ARG A 342 -6.80 -15.29 -23.37
N LEU A 343 -7.35 -14.12 -23.05
CA LEU A 343 -8.79 -13.94 -22.80
C LEU A 343 -9.62 -14.15 -24.06
#